data_AF-A0A357V4X3-F1
#
_entry.id   AF-A0A357V4X3-F1
#
_cell.length_a   1.000
_cell.length_b   1.000
_cell.length_c   1.000
_cell.angle_alpha   90.00
_cell.angle_beta   90.00
_cell.angle_gamma   90.00
#
_symmetry.space_group_name_H-M   'P 1'
#
loop_
_entity.id
_entity.type
_entity.pdbx_description
1 polymer ?
#
loop_
_entity_poly.entity_id
_entity_poly.type
_entity_poly.pdbx_seq_one_letter_code
_entity_poly.pdbx_strand_id
1 'polypeptide(L)'
;MRPAHVSPQFHDIDNRPSHAHLMRNETEPGSYEQMKAVMLAAGVGRRLFGDGNDDPPKALLQFGDRTLLARHIEVLTQLGVEELIVVVGHKKEMIEDELARVAPK
;
A
#
# COMPACT_ATOMS: atom_id res chain seq x y z
N MET A 1 12.31 -18.08 -39.83
CA MET A 1 12.10 -18.47 -38.42
C MET A 1 11.44 -17.28 -37.72
N ARG A 2 10.20 -17.39 -37.23
CA ARG A 2 9.52 -16.29 -36.51
C ARG A 2 9.84 -16.39 -35.01
N PRO A 3 10.09 -15.28 -34.29
CA PRO A 3 10.29 -15.33 -32.85
C PRO A 3 8.99 -15.77 -32.15
N ALA A 4 9.12 -16.63 -31.14
CA ALA A 4 8.00 -17.07 -30.32
C ALA A 4 7.37 -15.86 -29.63
N HIS A 5 6.11 -15.59 -29.96
CA HIS A 5 5.30 -14.59 -29.27
C HIS A 5 4.90 -15.19 -27.92
N VAL A 6 5.57 -14.77 -26.84
CA VAL A 6 5.17 -15.13 -25.48
C VAL A 6 4.33 -13.98 -24.94
N SER A 7 3.02 -14.14 -24.97
CA SER A 7 2.10 -13.22 -24.30
C SER A 7 2.32 -13.33 -22.78
N PRO A 8 2.52 -12.22 -22.04
CA PRO A 8 2.56 -12.29 -20.59
C PRO A 8 1.19 -12.75 -20.09
N GLN A 9 1.15 -13.90 -19.41
CA GLN A 9 -0.03 -14.32 -18.67
C GLN A 9 -0.10 -13.50 -17.38
N PHE A 10 -0.85 -12.40 -17.42
CA PHE A 10 -1.23 -11.68 -16.21
C PHE A 10 -2.18 -12.58 -15.41
N HIS A 11 -1.66 -13.23 -14.39
CA HIS A 11 -2.48 -13.96 -13.43
C HIS A 11 -3.22 -12.96 -12.55
N ASP A 12 -4.53 -13.17 -12.45
CA ASP A 12 -5.46 -12.38 -11.65
C ASP A 12 -4.99 -12.32 -10.19
N ILE A 13 -4.59 -11.13 -9.75
CA ILE A 13 -3.96 -10.91 -8.44
C ILE A 13 -4.94 -11.15 -7.29
N ASP A 14 -6.23 -10.98 -7.57
CA ASP A 14 -7.33 -11.02 -6.61
C ASP A 14 -7.81 -12.44 -6.29
N ASN A 15 -7.37 -13.46 -7.04
CA ASN A 15 -7.79 -14.85 -6.85
C ASN A 15 -6.64 -15.80 -6.46
N ARG A 16 -5.54 -15.26 -5.91
CA ARG A 16 -4.51 -16.09 -5.30
C ARG A 16 -5.05 -16.65 -3.98
N PRO A 17 -5.03 -17.96 -3.73
CA PRO A 17 -5.35 -18.50 -2.43
C PRO A 17 -4.43 -17.84 -1.39
N SER A 18 -4.98 -17.34 -0.30
CA SER A 18 -4.26 -16.78 0.84
C SER A 18 -3.46 -17.90 1.52
N HIS A 19 -2.30 -18.26 0.94
CA HIS A 19 -1.29 -19.18 1.47
C HIS A 19 -1.81 -20.43 2.22
N ALA A 20 -2.95 -20.99 1.83
CA ALA A 20 -3.41 -22.28 2.31
C ALA A 20 -2.79 -23.39 1.45
N HIS A 21 -1.58 -23.77 1.82
CA HIS A 21 -1.02 -25.12 1.63
C HIS A 21 -1.11 -25.73 0.22
N LEU A 22 -0.21 -25.31 -0.68
CA LEU A 22 0.15 -26.12 -1.85
C LEU A 22 1.24 -27.09 -1.45
N MET A 23 0.88 -28.37 -1.32
CA MET A 23 1.81 -29.51 -1.33
C MET A 23 2.86 -29.32 -2.43
N ARG A 24 4.10 -29.02 -2.05
CA ARG A 24 5.28 -29.10 -2.94
C ARG A 24 6.44 -29.71 -2.18
N ASN A 25 7.06 -30.68 -2.85
CA ASN A 25 8.16 -31.52 -2.40
C ASN A 25 9.36 -30.72 -1.89
N GLU A 26 10.04 -31.35 -0.93
CA GLU A 26 11.23 -30.94 -0.22
C GLU A 26 12.41 -30.67 -1.18
N THR A 27 12.85 -29.40 -1.26
CA THR A 27 14.26 -28.96 -1.30
C THR A 27 14.29 -27.43 -1.38
N GLU A 28 14.20 -26.82 -0.19
CA GLU A 28 14.47 -25.41 0.19
C GLU A 28 13.98 -24.28 -0.74
N PRO A 29 12.74 -23.78 -0.55
CA PRO A 29 12.32 -22.50 -1.08
C PRO A 29 12.81 -21.37 -0.17
N GLY A 30 13.53 -20.40 -0.74
CA GLY A 30 13.82 -19.14 -0.05
C GLY A 30 12.53 -18.54 0.51
N SER A 31 12.57 -18.12 1.76
CA SER A 31 11.45 -17.57 2.53
C SER A 31 10.85 -16.34 1.82
N TYR A 32 9.85 -16.53 0.96
CA TYR A 32 8.99 -15.44 0.51
C TYR A 32 7.91 -15.23 1.56
N GLU A 33 8.34 -14.81 2.74
CA GLU A 33 7.48 -14.48 3.87
C GLU A 33 7.31 -12.97 3.90
N GLN A 34 6.07 -12.52 4.12
CA GLN A 34 5.60 -11.14 4.32
C GLN A 34 5.08 -10.38 3.09
N MET A 35 3.76 -10.21 3.04
CA MET A 35 3.09 -9.33 2.06
C MET A 35 3.41 -7.87 2.37
N LYS A 36 3.83 -7.12 1.34
CA LYS A 36 4.21 -5.71 1.46
C LYS A 36 3.33 -4.80 0.60
N ALA A 37 3.12 -3.57 1.05
CA ALA A 37 2.45 -2.52 0.28
C ALA A 37 3.29 -1.23 0.20
N VAL A 38 3.14 -0.50 -0.90
CA VAL A 38 3.73 0.82 -1.09
C VAL A 38 2.60 1.84 -1.29
N MET A 39 2.59 2.90 -0.48
CA MET A 39 1.61 3.98 -0.57
C MET A 39 2.30 5.29 -0.98
N LEU A 40 1.85 5.89 -2.07
CA LEU A 40 2.39 7.15 -2.58
C LEU A 40 1.61 8.34 -2.01
N ALA A 41 2.13 8.93 -0.93
CA ALA A 41 1.54 10.04 -0.18
C ALA A 41 2.28 11.38 -0.38
N ALA A 42 2.99 11.54 -1.49
CA ALA A 42 3.83 12.72 -1.79
C ALA A 42 3.11 13.83 -2.59
N GLY A 43 1.79 13.73 -2.78
CA GLY A 43 1.02 14.67 -3.60
C GLY A 43 0.55 15.92 -2.84
N VAL A 44 0.60 17.08 -3.52
CA VAL A 44 0.17 18.39 -2.99
C VAL A 44 -1.35 18.63 -3.02
N GLY A 45 -2.16 17.70 -3.53
CA GLY A 45 -3.62 17.86 -3.55
C GLY A 45 -4.16 18.94 -4.52
N ARG A 46 -3.37 19.43 -5.48
CA ARG A 46 -3.74 20.53 -6.41
C ARG A 46 -5.12 20.41 -7.07
N ARG A 47 -5.56 19.20 -7.41
CA ARG A 47 -6.89 18.98 -8.01
C ARG A 47 -8.04 19.22 -7.01
N LEU A 48 -7.80 18.99 -5.72
CA LEU A 48 -8.78 19.17 -4.65
C LEU A 48 -8.80 20.61 -4.14
N PHE A 49 -7.63 21.23 -3.98
CA PHE A 49 -7.48 22.52 -3.30
C PHE A 49 -7.06 23.69 -4.21
N GLY A 50 -6.84 23.43 -5.50
CA GLY A 50 -6.26 24.42 -6.42
C GLY A 50 -4.78 24.64 -6.12
N ASP A 51 -4.29 25.85 -6.38
CA ASP A 51 -2.88 26.22 -6.17
C ASP A 51 -2.57 26.66 -4.72
N GLY A 52 -3.55 26.53 -3.81
CA GLY A 52 -3.38 26.77 -2.39
C GLY A 52 -2.42 25.77 -1.73
N ASN A 53 -1.71 26.22 -0.70
CA ASN A 53 -0.71 25.41 0.02
C ASN A 53 -1.04 25.21 1.51
N ASP A 54 -2.16 25.75 1.99
CA ASP A 54 -2.52 25.74 3.41
C ASP A 54 -3.27 24.46 3.81
N ASP A 55 -3.92 23.80 2.84
CA ASP A 55 -4.67 22.57 3.07
C ASP A 55 -3.79 21.37 3.45
N PRO A 56 -4.29 20.44 4.28
CA PRO A 56 -3.55 19.23 4.62
C PRO A 56 -3.34 18.34 3.38
N PRO A 57 -2.27 17.52 3.35
CA PRO A 57 -2.11 16.49 2.34
C PRO A 57 -3.37 15.63 2.21
N LYS A 58 -3.69 15.15 0.99
CA LYS A 58 -4.89 14.34 0.76
C LYS A 58 -4.98 13.13 1.70
N ALA A 59 -3.84 12.50 2.01
CA ALA A 59 -3.79 11.36 2.92
C ALA A 59 -4.33 11.69 4.33
N LEU A 60 -4.32 12.95 4.75
CA LEU A 60 -4.82 13.41 6.05
C LEU A 60 -6.24 13.97 6.00
N LEU A 61 -6.92 13.92 4.85
CA LEU A 61 -8.34 14.28 4.79
C LEU A 61 -9.14 13.45 5.77
N GLN A 62 -9.97 14.12 6.57
CA GLN A 62 -10.75 13.51 7.62
C GLN A 62 -12.18 13.19 7.15
N PHE A 63 -12.63 11.97 7.44
CA PHE A 63 -13.98 11.50 7.15
C PHE A 63 -14.54 10.82 8.39
N GLY A 64 -15.32 11.58 9.16
CA GLY A 64 -15.73 11.17 10.51
C GLY A 64 -14.56 11.34 11.48
N ASP A 65 -14.24 10.28 12.22
CA ASP A 65 -13.19 10.23 13.24
C ASP A 65 -11.81 9.80 12.69
N ARG A 66 -11.75 9.40 11.41
CA ARG A 66 -10.54 8.83 10.79
C ARG A 66 -10.06 9.65 9.61
N THR A 67 -8.74 9.74 9.46
CA THR A 67 -8.11 10.22 8.23
C THR A 67 -8.17 9.16 7.13
N LEU A 68 -7.94 9.57 5.87
CA LEU A 68 -7.77 8.60 4.78
C LEU A 68 -6.59 7.65 5.03
N LEU A 69 -5.49 8.15 5.60
CA LEU A 69 -4.32 7.35 5.93
C LEU A 69 -4.66 6.26 6.95
N ALA A 70 -5.35 6.63 8.03
CA ALA A 70 -5.82 5.68 9.04
C ALA A 70 -6.69 4.57 8.43
N ARG A 71 -7.61 4.94 7.54
CA ARG A 71 -8.49 3.98 6.85
C ARG A 71 -7.70 3.02 5.95
N HIS A 72 -6.69 3.50 5.23
CA HIS A 72 -5.86 2.61 4.40
C HIS A 72 -5.05 1.65 5.25
N ILE A 73 -4.44 2.12 6.34
CA ILE A 73 -3.66 1.28 7.25
C ILE A 73 -4.55 0.17 7.81
N GLU A 74 -5.73 0.50 8.32
CA GLU A 74 -6.70 -0.48 8.82
C GLU A 74 -7.05 -1.55 7.78
N VAL A 75 -7.39 -1.14 6.55
CA VAL A 75 -7.72 -2.09 5.46
C VAL A 75 -6.52 -2.97 5.10
N LEU A 76 -5.33 -2.38 4.96
CA LEU A 76 -4.12 -3.14 4.61
C LEU A 76 -3.75 -4.15 5.70
N THR A 77 -3.88 -3.77 6.98
CA THR A 77 -3.69 -4.69 8.11
C THR A 77 -4.71 -5.82 8.09
N GLN A 78 -5.99 -5.54 7.81
CA GLN A 78 -7.04 -6.58 7.69
C GLN A 78 -6.79 -7.56 6.53
N LEU A 79 -6.09 -7.11 5.48
CA LEU A 79 -5.71 -7.93 4.33
C LEU A 79 -4.41 -8.73 4.55
N GLY A 80 -3.78 -8.61 5.72
CA GLY A 80 -2.53 -9.33 6.04
C GLY A 80 -1.28 -8.69 5.43
N VAL A 81 -1.28 -7.39 5.16
CA VAL A 81 -0.05 -6.66 4.82
C VAL A 81 0.78 -6.46 6.08
N GLU A 82 1.99 -6.99 6.07
CA GLU A 82 2.90 -6.99 7.21
C GLU A 82 3.90 -5.81 7.17
N GLU A 83 4.19 -5.29 5.98
CA GLU A 83 5.06 -4.12 5.80
C GLU A 83 4.41 -3.07 4.90
N LEU A 84 4.30 -1.83 5.40
CA LEU A 84 3.82 -0.69 4.63
C LEU A 84 4.93 0.36 4.47
N ILE A 85 5.30 0.62 3.22
CA ILE A 85 6.24 1.68 2.85
C ILE A 85 5.44 2.90 2.39
N VAL A 86 5.59 4.04 3.08
CA VAL A 86 4.91 5.29 2.72
C VAL A 86 5.90 6.27 2.11
N VAL A 87 5.69 6.62 0.84
CA VAL A 87 6.48 7.65 0.16
C VAL A 87 5.86 9.01 0.45
N VAL A 88 6.56 9.80 1.25
CA VAL A 88 6.13 11.13 1.70
C VAL A 88 6.89 12.24 0.96
N GLY A 89 6.23 13.40 0.80
CA GLY A 89 6.78 14.56 0.11
C GLY A 89 6.32 15.84 0.76
N HIS A 90 5.36 16.52 0.14
CA HIS A 90 4.77 17.75 0.68
C HIS A 90 4.17 17.57 2.09
N LYS A 91 4.47 18.51 3.01
CA LYS A 91 4.05 18.48 4.43
C LYS A 91 4.29 17.13 5.10
N LYS A 92 5.48 16.57 4.86
CA LYS A 92 5.94 15.26 5.35
C LYS A 92 5.72 15.09 6.85
N GLU A 93 6.01 16.11 7.64
CA GLU A 93 5.96 16.08 9.10
C GLU A 93 4.54 15.73 9.59
N MET A 94 3.51 16.29 8.94
CA MET A 94 2.11 16.00 9.27
C MET A 94 1.75 14.53 8.99
N ILE A 95 2.36 13.93 7.96
CA ILE A 95 2.16 12.51 7.66
C ILE A 95 2.86 11.64 8.70
N GLU A 96 4.09 11.98 9.09
CA GLU A 96 4.84 11.25 10.11
C GLU A 96 4.13 11.27 11.47
N ASP A 97 3.59 12.44 11.87
CA ASP A 97 2.80 12.58 13.11
C ASP A 97 1.57 11.69 13.09
N GLU A 98 0.85 11.66 11.96
CA GLU A 98 -0.32 10.80 11.82
C GLU A 98 0.07 9.32 11.83
N LEU A 99 1.13 8.93 11.12
CA LEU A 99 1.64 7.55 11.12
C LEU A 99 1.99 7.08 12.53
N ALA A 100 2.66 7.93 13.33
CA ALA A 100 2.96 7.62 14.73
C ALA A 100 1.71 7.39 15.58
N ARG A 101 0.58 8.01 15.21
CA ARG A 101 -0.70 7.87 15.91
C ARG A 101 -1.48 6.61 15.49
N VAL A 102 -1.43 6.23 14.21
CA VAL A 102 -2.34 5.21 13.65
C VAL A 102 -1.66 3.90 13.25
N ALA A 103 -0.33 3.86 13.20
CA ALA A 103 0.38 2.62 12.90
C ALA A 103 0.07 1.56 13.98
N PRO A 104 -0.23 0.31 13.59
CA PRO A 104 -0.37 -0.78 14.55
C PRO A 104 0.96 -0.98 15.29
N LYS A 105 0.85 -1.34 16.58
CA LYS A 105 2.00 -1.60 17.45
C LYS A 105 2.63 -2.96 17.18
#